data_AF-A0A8B7PHB5-F1
#
_entry.id   AF-A0A8B7PHB5-F1
#
_cell.length_a   1.000
_cell.length_b   1.000
_cell.length_c   1.000
_cell.angle_alpha   90.00
_cell.angle_beta   90.00
_cell.angle_gamma   90.00
#
_symmetry.space_group_name_H-M   'P 1'
#
loop_
_entity.id
_entity.type
_entity.pdbx_description
1 polymer ?
#
loop_
_entity_poly.entity_id
_entity_poly.type
_entity_poly.pdbx_seq_one_letter_code
_entity_poly.pdbx_strand_id
1 'polypeptide(L)'
;EESGWETAQQLITSIRNKATPEEVLKVLDGINNPLRGELAGDEMTPPYNPLQIQVFVQTILYLGSKSFSHSFAGITKFLPVFETIVVGGEEAQMLVLKEMHSMWQSHQQMMVVLVDKFLRTKVVQCATVANWIFGKDMAADFT
;
A
#
# COMPACT_ATOMS: atom_id res chain seq x y z
N GLU A 1 9.73 16.87 -6.68
CA GLU A 1 9.86 15.47 -7.09
C GLU A 1 8.47 14.92 -7.36
N GLU A 2 8.06 14.88 -8.63
CA GLU A 2 6.78 14.33 -9.12
C GLU A 2 6.81 12.79 -9.15
N SER A 3 7.57 12.17 -8.26
CA SER A 3 7.86 10.74 -8.34
C SER A 3 6.58 9.95 -8.03
N GLY A 4 5.98 9.35 -9.06
CA GLY A 4 4.79 8.49 -8.96
C GLY A 4 3.44 9.16 -9.23
N TRP A 5 3.36 10.49 -9.43
CA TRP A 5 2.06 11.16 -9.69
C TRP A 5 1.42 10.71 -11.00
N GLU A 6 2.19 10.65 -12.09
CA GLU A 6 1.69 10.22 -13.40
C GLU A 6 1.16 8.78 -13.34
N THR A 7 1.91 7.89 -12.69
CA THR A 7 1.47 6.50 -12.49
C THR A 7 0.21 6.43 -11.64
N ALA A 8 0.07 7.25 -10.60
CA ALA A 8 -1.15 7.32 -9.80
C ALA A 8 -2.36 7.73 -10.66
N GLN A 9 -2.23 8.76 -11.51
CA GLN A 9 -3.31 9.17 -12.43
C GLN A 9 -3.66 8.08 -13.43
N GLN A 10 -2.65 7.37 -13.94
CA GLN A 10 -2.84 6.24 -14.83
C GLN A 10 -3.58 5.10 -14.13
N LEU A 11 -3.19 4.74 -12.90
CA LEU A 11 -3.88 3.72 -12.10
C LEU A 11 -5.33 4.10 -11.80
N ILE A 12 -5.59 5.35 -11.41
CA ILE A 12 -6.94 5.86 -11.19
C ILE A 12 -7.81 5.63 -12.44
N THR A 13 -7.28 5.98 -13.60
CA THR A 13 -7.97 5.85 -14.89
C THR A 13 -8.21 4.37 -15.23
N SER A 14 -7.17 3.54 -15.14
CA SER A 14 -7.25 2.10 -15.43
C SER A 14 -8.25 1.38 -14.52
N ILE A 15 -8.20 1.62 -13.21
CA ILE A 15 -9.08 0.96 -12.24
C ILE A 15 -10.54 1.38 -12.45
N ARG A 16 -10.80 2.67 -12.75
CA ARG A 16 -12.15 3.16 -13.11
C ARG A 16 -12.68 2.49 -14.38
N ASN A 17 -11.79 2.19 -15.33
CA ASN A 17 -12.09 1.43 -16.54
C ASN A 17 -12.08 -0.10 -16.33
N LYS A 18 -12.24 -0.55 -15.07
CA LYS A 18 -12.35 -1.96 -14.67
C LYS A 18 -11.11 -2.82 -14.95
N ALA A 19 -9.93 -2.23 -14.92
CA ALA A 19 -8.68 -2.97 -15.12
C ALA A 19 -8.55 -4.24 -14.27
N THR A 20 -7.84 -5.22 -14.81
CA THR A 20 -7.48 -6.47 -14.10
C THR A 20 -6.27 -6.25 -13.18
N PRO A 21 -6.01 -7.14 -12.21
CA PRO A 21 -4.79 -7.06 -11.39
C PRO A 21 -3.51 -7.04 -12.21
N GLU A 22 -3.44 -7.80 -13.31
CA GLU A 22 -2.28 -7.87 -14.20
C GLU A 22 -2.05 -6.56 -14.95
N GLU A 23 -3.12 -5.88 -15.37
CA GLU A 23 -3.02 -4.56 -15.99
C GLU A 23 -2.54 -3.50 -15.00
N VAL A 24 -2.98 -3.58 -13.74
CA VAL A 24 -2.50 -2.71 -12.67
C VAL A 24 -1.01 -2.95 -12.39
N LEU A 25 -0.56 -4.21 -12.34
CA LEU A 25 0.85 -4.53 -12.18
C LEU A 25 1.71 -3.97 -13.31
N LYS A 26 1.26 -4.09 -14.57
CA LYS A 26 1.97 -3.50 -15.72
C LYS A 26 2.13 -1.98 -15.61
N VAL A 27 1.14 -1.29 -15.05
CA VAL A 27 1.24 0.17 -14.81
C VAL A 27 2.26 0.46 -13.70
N LEU A 28 2.29 -0.36 -12.65
CA LEU A 28 3.24 -0.22 -11.55
C LEU A 28 4.68 -0.54 -11.95
N ASP A 29 4.90 -1.44 -12.91
CA ASP A 29 6.24 -1.77 -13.44
C ASP A 29 6.97 -0.57 -14.06
N GLY A 30 6.23 0.48 -14.44
CA GLY A 30 6.81 1.74 -14.91
C GLY A 30 7.47 2.61 -13.82
N ILE A 31 7.31 2.26 -12.54
CA ILE A 31 7.87 3.01 -11.41
C ILE A 31 9.31 2.55 -11.15
N ASN A 32 10.27 3.46 -11.32
CA ASN A 32 11.65 3.24 -10.89
C ASN A 32 11.72 3.08 -9.36
N ASN A 33 12.47 2.08 -8.87
CA ASN A 33 12.65 1.90 -7.44
C ASN A 33 13.58 3.00 -6.89
N PRO A 34 13.10 3.91 -6.02
CA PRO A 34 13.91 5.01 -5.51
C PRO A 34 15.06 4.54 -4.61
N LEU A 35 14.99 3.31 -4.09
CA LEU A 35 16.06 2.71 -3.28
C LEU A 35 17.10 1.99 -4.14
N ARG A 36 16.84 1.84 -5.44
CA ARG A 36 17.76 1.26 -6.43
C ARG A 36 18.57 2.40 -7.06
N GLY A 37 19.52 2.94 -6.31
CA GLY A 37 20.48 3.94 -6.80
C GLY A 37 21.45 3.40 -7.86
N GLU A 38 22.46 4.20 -8.23
CA GLU A 38 23.47 3.86 -9.26
C GLU A 38 24.28 2.58 -8.97
N LEU A 39 24.28 2.10 -7.73
CA LEU A 39 24.94 0.87 -7.30
C LEU A 39 23.95 -0.31 -7.35
N ALA A 40 23.47 -0.63 -8.55
CA ALA A 40 22.66 -1.83 -8.80
C ALA A 40 23.53 -3.09 -8.55
N GLY A 41 23.47 -3.63 -7.34
CA GLY A 41 24.22 -4.83 -6.97
C GLY A 41 24.52 -5.00 -5.47
N ASP A 42 24.16 -4.03 -4.64
CA ASP A 42 24.37 -4.15 -3.18
C ASP A 42 23.27 -5.01 -2.53
N GLU A 43 23.66 -5.92 -1.63
CA GLU A 43 22.77 -6.76 -0.81
C GLU A 43 21.81 -5.92 0.05
N MET A 44 22.06 -4.61 0.15
CA MET A 44 21.28 -3.63 0.89
C MET A 44 20.05 -3.09 0.12
N THR A 45 19.86 -3.45 -1.16
CA THR A 45 18.67 -3.02 -1.91
C THR A 45 17.45 -3.80 -1.43
N PRO A 46 16.40 -3.16 -0.87
CA PRO A 46 15.23 -3.90 -0.41
C PRO A 46 14.53 -4.61 -1.56
N PRO A 47 14.00 -5.83 -1.33
CA PRO A 47 13.35 -6.60 -2.37
C PRO A 47 12.00 -6.01 -2.83
N TYR A 48 11.53 -4.93 -2.18
CA TYR A 48 10.34 -4.17 -2.54
C TYR A 48 10.67 -2.80 -3.09
N ASN A 49 9.73 -2.25 -3.85
CA ASN A 49 9.76 -0.86 -4.29
C ASN A 49 8.79 -0.05 -3.41
N PRO A 50 9.29 0.83 -2.51
CA PRO A 50 8.42 1.58 -1.61
C PRO A 50 7.45 2.50 -2.35
N LEU A 51 7.86 3.03 -3.51
CA LEU A 51 7.02 3.94 -4.29
C LEU A 51 5.88 3.20 -5.00
N GLN A 52 6.10 1.95 -5.43
CA GLN A 52 5.02 1.10 -5.94
C GLN A 52 3.97 0.83 -4.85
N ILE A 53 4.41 0.45 -3.65
CA ILE A 53 3.52 0.21 -2.51
C ILE A 53 2.72 1.48 -2.19
N GLN A 54 3.40 2.62 -2.07
CA GLN A 54 2.78 3.90 -1.79
C GLN A 54 1.70 4.28 -2.81
N VAL A 55 2.07 4.35 -4.08
CA VAL A 55 1.16 4.77 -5.16
C VAL A 55 -0.03 3.83 -5.27
N PHE A 56 0.19 2.52 -5.16
CA PHE A 56 -0.88 1.54 -5.25
C PHE A 56 -1.84 1.61 -4.05
N VAL A 57 -1.32 1.58 -2.81
CA VAL A 57 -2.13 1.58 -1.58
C VAL A 57 -2.98 2.85 -1.51
N GLN A 58 -2.37 4.02 -1.73
CA GLN A 58 -3.10 5.30 -1.74
C GLN A 58 -4.18 5.31 -2.81
N THR A 59 -3.88 4.83 -4.03
CA THR A 59 -4.86 4.81 -5.12
C THR A 59 -6.06 3.91 -4.81
N ILE A 60 -5.83 2.70 -4.32
CA ILE A 60 -6.90 1.75 -3.99
C ILE A 60 -7.77 2.27 -2.85
N LEU A 61 -7.17 2.81 -1.79
CA LEU A 61 -7.90 3.36 -0.66
C LEU A 61 -8.69 4.62 -1.05
N TYR A 62 -8.13 5.48 -1.89
CA TYR A 62 -8.82 6.64 -2.44
C TYR A 62 -10.05 6.25 -3.27
N LEU A 63 -9.91 5.29 -4.20
CA LEU A 63 -11.03 4.82 -5.02
C LEU A 63 -12.09 4.07 -4.19
N GLY A 64 -11.67 3.42 -3.10
CA GLY A 64 -12.55 2.72 -2.16
C GLY A 64 -13.21 3.62 -1.10
N SER A 65 -12.84 4.90 -1.01
CA SER A 65 -13.17 5.80 0.11
C SER A 65 -14.65 6.06 0.37
N LYS A 66 -15.56 5.68 -0.54
CA LYS A 66 -17.00 5.93 -0.43
C LYS A 66 -17.65 5.20 0.74
N SER A 67 -17.25 3.97 1.03
CA SER A 67 -17.75 3.19 2.18
C SER A 67 -16.84 2.01 2.49
N PHE A 68 -16.98 1.41 3.67
CA PHE A 68 -16.23 0.21 4.05
C PHE A 68 -16.34 -0.90 3.01
N SER A 69 -17.54 -1.15 2.47
CA SER A 69 -17.76 -2.16 1.43
C SER A 69 -16.98 -1.87 0.14
N HIS A 70 -16.84 -0.60 -0.27
CA HIS A 70 -16.05 -0.23 -1.45
C HIS A 70 -14.56 -0.45 -1.20
N SER A 71 -14.04 -0.02 -0.05
CA SER A 71 -12.65 -0.31 0.35
C SER A 71 -12.35 -1.81 0.36
N PHE A 72 -13.23 -2.62 0.96
CA PHE A 72 -13.05 -4.06 1.02
C PHE A 72 -13.11 -4.73 -0.35
N ALA A 73 -14.01 -4.29 -1.22
CA ALA A 73 -14.11 -4.79 -2.58
C ALA A 73 -12.85 -4.44 -3.39
N GLY A 74 -12.34 -3.21 -3.24
CA GLY A 74 -11.07 -2.79 -3.85
C GLY A 74 -9.90 -3.66 -3.40
N ILE A 75 -9.73 -3.82 -2.08
CA ILE A 75 -8.65 -4.65 -1.50
C ILE A 75 -8.77 -6.10 -1.96
N THR A 76 -9.98 -6.69 -1.94
CA THR A 76 -10.18 -8.09 -2.37
C THR A 76 -9.93 -8.26 -3.87
N LYS A 77 -10.40 -7.34 -4.72
CA LYS A 77 -10.21 -7.42 -6.16
C LYS A 77 -8.72 -7.38 -6.53
N PHE A 78 -7.95 -6.54 -5.85
CA PHE A 78 -6.53 -6.32 -6.16
C PHE A 78 -5.58 -6.99 -5.14
N LEU A 79 -6.06 -8.00 -4.41
CA LEU A 79 -5.22 -8.81 -3.53
C LEU A 79 -4.00 -9.41 -4.25
N PRO A 80 -4.10 -9.91 -5.50
CA PRO A 80 -2.92 -10.41 -6.23
C PRO A 80 -1.83 -9.33 -6.44
N VAL A 81 -2.22 -8.06 -6.52
CA VAL A 81 -1.27 -6.94 -6.63
C VAL A 81 -0.55 -6.73 -5.30
N PHE A 82 -1.28 -6.75 -4.18
CA PHE A 82 -0.67 -6.71 -2.84
C PHE A 82 0.34 -7.85 -2.65
N GLU A 83 -0.03 -9.08 -3.00
CA GLU A 83 0.85 -10.25 -2.88
C GLU A 83 2.14 -10.11 -3.72
N THR A 84 2.08 -9.38 -4.83
CA THR A 84 3.22 -9.17 -5.74
C THR A 84 4.14 -8.05 -5.27
N ILE A 85 3.60 -6.94 -4.76
CA ILE A 85 4.39 -5.74 -4.43
C ILE A 85 4.82 -5.67 -2.96
N VAL A 86 4.08 -6.31 -2.04
CA VAL A 86 4.39 -6.35 -0.60
C VAL A 86 5.31 -7.53 -0.32
N VAL A 87 6.48 -7.50 -0.95
CA VAL A 87 7.56 -8.49 -0.77
C VAL A 87 8.62 -7.95 0.18
N GLY A 88 9.42 -8.79 0.84
CA GLY A 88 10.45 -8.31 1.78
C GLY A 88 10.06 -8.22 3.25
N GLY A 89 8.95 -8.86 3.62
CA GLY A 89 8.61 -9.07 5.03
C GLY A 89 8.07 -7.83 5.71
N GLU A 90 8.55 -7.57 6.92
CA GLU A 90 7.98 -6.57 7.83
C GLU A 90 8.02 -5.15 7.28
N GLU A 91 9.14 -4.72 6.68
CA GLU A 91 9.31 -3.35 6.19
C GLU A 91 8.28 -2.97 5.11
N ALA A 92 8.01 -3.87 4.16
CA ALA A 92 7.00 -3.63 3.13
C ALA A 92 5.57 -3.59 3.72
N GLN A 93 5.30 -4.43 4.73
CA GLN A 93 4.02 -4.44 5.43
C GLN A 93 3.82 -3.16 6.27
N MET A 94 4.90 -2.66 6.89
CA MET A 94 4.90 -1.37 7.59
C MET A 94 4.55 -0.22 6.66
N LEU A 95 5.02 -0.25 5.40
CA LEU A 95 4.62 0.75 4.40
C LEU A 95 3.12 0.71 4.11
N VAL A 96 2.50 -0.46 4.00
CA VAL A 96 1.03 -0.56 3.82
C VAL A 96 0.29 0.11 4.98
N LEU A 97 0.72 -0.15 6.22
CA LEU A 97 0.11 0.43 7.42
C LEU A 97 0.32 1.95 7.50
N LYS A 98 1.53 2.42 7.19
CA LYS A 98 1.87 3.84 7.12
C LYS A 98 1.01 4.59 6.11
N GLU A 99 0.84 4.05 4.90
CA GLU A 99 0.06 4.71 3.85
C GLU A 99 -1.44 4.68 4.15
N MET A 100 -1.93 3.61 4.78
CA MET A 100 -3.29 3.57 5.33
C MET A 100 -3.50 4.63 6.41
N HIS A 101 -2.56 4.75 7.36
CA HIS A 101 -2.59 5.75 8.43
C HIS A 101 -2.62 7.17 7.87
N SER A 102 -1.70 7.50 6.96
CA SER A 102 -1.60 8.80 6.31
C SER A 102 -2.93 9.24 5.67
N MET A 103 -3.66 8.29 5.06
CA MET A 103 -4.97 8.57 4.46
C MET A 103 -6.13 8.66 5.46
N TRP A 104 -6.09 7.89 6.56
CA TRP A 104 -7.25 7.64 7.42
C TRP A 104 -7.06 8.02 8.88
N GLN A 105 -5.99 8.72 9.26
CA GLN A 105 -5.71 9.15 10.64
C GLN A 105 -6.88 9.91 11.29
N SER A 106 -7.69 10.63 10.51
CA SER A 106 -8.88 11.34 11.00
C SER A 106 -10.14 10.48 11.12
N HIS A 107 -10.08 9.20 10.72
CA HIS A 107 -11.21 8.27 10.71
C HIS A 107 -10.83 6.92 11.34
N GLN A 108 -10.72 6.90 12.66
CA GLN A 108 -10.30 5.72 13.45
C GLN A 108 -11.08 4.43 13.13
N GLN A 109 -12.40 4.51 12.99
CA GLN A 109 -13.20 3.33 12.65
C GLN A 109 -12.80 2.72 11.29
N MET A 110 -12.50 3.55 10.28
CA MET A 110 -12.01 3.09 8.99
C MET A 110 -10.65 2.41 9.15
N MET A 111 -9.72 2.99 9.93
CA MET A 111 -8.42 2.38 10.19
C MET A 111 -8.56 0.98 10.80
N VAL A 112 -9.38 0.82 11.84
CA VAL A 112 -9.59 -0.46 12.51
C VAL A 112 -10.09 -1.52 11.53
N VAL A 113 -11.08 -1.19 10.70
CA VAL A 113 -11.64 -2.17 9.76
C VAL A 113 -10.71 -2.46 8.58
N LEU A 114 -9.87 -1.51 8.17
CA LEU A 114 -8.84 -1.73 7.15
C LEU A 114 -7.71 -2.62 7.69
N VAL A 115 -7.26 -2.41 8.93
CA VAL A 115 -6.27 -3.27 9.59
C VAL A 115 -6.80 -4.70 9.74
N ASP A 116 -8.04 -4.88 10.21
CA ASP A 116 -8.68 -6.20 10.25
C ASP A 116 -8.75 -6.84 8.85
N LYS A 117 -9.12 -6.05 7.83
CA LYS A 117 -9.14 -6.53 6.44
C LYS A 117 -7.76 -7.00 5.98
N PHE A 118 -6.71 -6.22 6.20
CA PHE A 118 -5.34 -6.58 5.80
C PHE A 118 -4.82 -7.82 6.52
N LEU A 119 -5.15 -7.98 7.81
CA LEU A 119 -4.80 -9.20 8.57
C LEU A 119 -5.51 -10.43 8.01
N ARG A 120 -6.82 -10.35 7.73
CA ARG A 120 -7.60 -11.47 7.18
C ARG A 120 -7.16 -11.87 5.78
N THR A 121 -6.75 -10.91 4.96
CA THR A 121 -6.20 -11.17 3.62
C THR A 121 -4.70 -11.45 3.64
N LYS A 122 -4.06 -11.51 4.82
CA LYS A 122 -2.62 -11.75 4.99
C LYS A 122 -1.71 -10.76 4.26
N VAL A 123 -2.22 -9.55 3.99
CA VAL A 123 -1.42 -8.45 3.43
C VAL A 123 -0.41 -7.97 4.49
N VAL A 124 -0.80 -8.03 5.76
CA VAL A 124 0.09 -7.76 6.90
C VAL A 124 -0.05 -8.86 7.95
N GLN A 125 0.96 -9.00 8.81
CA GLN A 125 0.98 -9.94 9.92
C GLN A 125 0.69 -9.25 11.26
N CYS A 126 0.23 -10.02 12.26
CA CYS A 126 -0.07 -9.50 13.60
C CYS A 126 1.15 -8.85 14.26
N ALA A 127 2.35 -9.42 14.07
CA ALA A 127 3.60 -8.88 14.62
C ALA A 127 3.87 -7.47 14.07
N THR A 128 3.72 -7.28 12.76
CA THR A 128 3.90 -5.97 12.12
C THR A 128 2.87 -4.94 12.59
N VAL A 129 1.60 -5.34 12.76
CA VAL A 129 0.57 -4.43 13.31
C VAL A 129 0.92 -4.02 14.74
N ALA A 130 1.40 -4.95 15.57
CA ALA A 130 1.87 -4.62 16.92
C ALA A 130 3.03 -3.63 16.88
N ASN A 131 4.04 -3.87 16.05
CA ASN A 131 5.18 -2.97 15.89
C ASN A 131 4.77 -1.58 15.36
N TRP A 132 3.80 -1.51 14.45
CA TRP A 132 3.23 -0.25 13.97
C TRP A 132 2.50 0.54 15.05
N ILE A 133 1.72 -0.11 15.92
CA ILE A 133 1.02 0.55 17.04
C ILE A 133 2.00 1.25 17.99
N PHE A 134 3.16 0.65 18.25
CA PHE A 134 4.22 1.26 19.07
C PHE A 134 5.21 2.10 18.23
N GLY A 135 4.93 2.29 16.95
CA GLY A 135 5.76 3.05 16.01
C GLY A 135 5.59 4.56 16.15
N LYS A 136 6.50 5.30 15.53
CA LYS A 136 6.50 6.78 15.55
C LYS A 136 5.22 7.37 14.96
N ASP A 137 4.65 6.72 13.96
CA ASP A 137 3.44 7.19 13.27
C ASP A 137 2.22 7.22 14.20
N MET A 138 2.18 6.33 15.20
CA MET A 138 1.08 6.22 16.16
C MET A 138 1.35 6.95 17.49
N ALA A 139 2.53 7.55 17.65
CA ALA A 139 2.96 8.13 18.92
C ALA A 139 2.05 9.25 19.42
N ALA A 140 1.45 10.03 18.50
CA ALA A 140 0.52 11.11 18.83
C ALA A 140 -0.87 10.58 19.25
N ASP A 141 -1.25 9.40 18.77
CA ASP A 141 -2.58 8.80 18.93
C ASP A 141 -2.57 7.57 19.85
N PHE A 142 -1.49 7.40 20.64
CA PHE A 142 -1.28 6.21 21.47
C PHE A 142 -2.21 6.14 22.70
N THR A 143 -2.71 7.29 23.18
CA THR A 143 -3.57 7.42 24.38
C THR A 143 -4.88 8.10 24.05
#